data_AF-A0AA37LBL0-F1
#
_entry.id   AF-A0AA37LBL0-F1
#
_cell.length_a   1.000
_cell.length_b   1.000
_cell.length_c   1.000
_cell.angle_alpha   90.00
_cell.angle_beta   90.00
_cell.angle_gamma   90.00
#
_symmetry.space_group_name_H-M   'P 1'
#
loop_
_entity.id
_entity.type
_entity.pdbx_description
1 polymer ?
#
loop_
_entity_poly.entity_id
_entity_poly.type
_entity_poly.pdbx_seq_one_letter_code
_entity_poly.pdbx_strand_id
1 'polypeptide(L)'
;MDVHQIDPLRYSGYMQQCLRELQENREYESDMYLIYIVKIQRLCERVADLRSKDYCDEEFGSVGRAPASAYMFGFTAEFSKLQAGMPPSLRHNPHLKIQMATARLRIHEPPNIDAELLASLSKSLDSFSAGSTSALDAFYQSNAALKAWFDTWLALPKDSFCGMTLSTASHMVYAVMMLSRWAWLASRGTHPSILQADPVDPSQDNPNVALAAIEAAISPNTPASSSSPPAASKGNSPWETTLPDKNLPQVLAALRAQLSTQPDLMLDVGDYLNKVIAQLQAIDAAFQEMSIDEGEWRGNIWSLGATKVKIAQLRQERWSKMVAAQTEVREPETQVGGAMRG
;
A
#
# COMPACT_ATOMS: atom_id res chain seq x y z
N MET A 1 30.65 6.54 4.07
CA MET A 1 29.76 5.93 3.07
C MET A 1 28.41 6.60 3.25
N ASP A 2 27.94 7.35 2.27
CA ASP A 2 26.57 7.88 2.27
C ASP A 2 25.61 6.69 2.15
N VAL A 3 24.72 6.54 3.12
CA VAL A 3 23.69 5.47 3.19
C VAL A 3 22.53 5.75 2.20
N HIS A 4 22.64 6.80 1.37
CA HIS A 4 21.52 7.33 0.59
C HIS A 4 21.21 6.59 -0.71
N GLN A 5 21.98 5.56 -1.11
CA GLN A 5 21.61 4.68 -2.23
C GLN A 5 22.05 3.24 -1.94
N ILE A 6 21.26 2.51 -1.15
CA ILE A 6 21.31 1.05 -1.19
C ILE A 6 20.52 0.63 -2.43
N ASP A 7 21.21 0.35 -3.53
CA ASP A 7 20.58 -0.23 -4.71
C ASP A 7 20.11 -1.66 -4.36
N PRO A 8 18.82 -2.00 -4.52
CA PRO A 8 18.35 -3.35 -4.27
C PRO A 8 19.07 -4.35 -5.16
N LEU A 9 19.44 -5.49 -4.60
CA LEU A 9 20.10 -6.56 -5.34
C LEU A 9 19.21 -7.06 -6.48
N ARG A 10 19.61 -6.77 -7.72
CA ARG A 10 18.85 -7.16 -8.91
C ARG A 10 18.88 -8.67 -9.13
N TYR A 11 17.74 -9.22 -9.54
CA TYR A 11 17.64 -10.62 -9.92
C TYR A 11 18.59 -10.93 -11.08
N SER A 12 19.51 -11.89 -10.88
CA SER A 12 20.57 -12.21 -11.85
C SER A 12 20.44 -13.62 -12.44
N GLY A 13 21.17 -13.88 -13.53
CA GLY A 13 21.29 -15.22 -14.11
C GLY A 13 21.86 -16.24 -13.12
N TYR A 14 22.75 -15.80 -12.22
CA TYR A 14 23.28 -16.63 -11.15
C TYR A 14 22.20 -17.04 -10.15
N MET A 15 21.34 -16.11 -9.70
CA MET A 15 20.20 -16.46 -8.84
C MET A 15 19.27 -17.48 -9.51
N GLN A 16 19.04 -17.35 -10.82
CA GLN A 16 18.25 -18.32 -11.56
C GLN A 16 18.89 -19.71 -11.60
N GLN A 17 20.21 -19.78 -11.67
CA GLN A 17 20.94 -21.04 -11.56
C GLN A 17 20.81 -21.63 -10.16
N CYS A 18 21.04 -20.84 -9.10
CA CYS A 18 20.86 -21.29 -7.72
C CYS A 18 19.44 -21.84 -7.47
N LEU A 19 18.41 -21.18 -8.00
CA LEU A 19 17.03 -21.69 -7.87
C LEU A 19 16.81 -23.04 -8.56
N ARG A 20 17.50 -23.33 -9.67
CA ARG A 20 17.42 -24.64 -10.33
C ARG A 20 18.11 -25.70 -9.49
N GLU A 21 19.33 -25.41 -9.04
CA GLU A 21 20.12 -26.33 -8.21
C GLU A 21 19.40 -26.67 -6.89
N LEU A 22 18.83 -25.66 -6.20
CA LEU A 22 17.99 -25.88 -5.01
C LEU A 22 16.76 -26.74 -5.32
N GLN A 23 16.14 -26.56 -6.49
CA GLN A 23 14.94 -27.31 -6.87
C GLN A 23 15.26 -28.76 -7.26
N GLU A 24 16.44 -29.01 -7.80
CA GLU A 24 16.94 -30.32 -8.22
C GLU A 24 17.45 -31.13 -7.03
N ASN A 25 18.29 -30.53 -6.18
CA ASN A 25 18.95 -31.23 -5.07
C ASN A 25 18.03 -31.40 -3.86
N ARG A 26 17.24 -30.36 -3.52
CA ARG A 26 16.30 -30.34 -2.37
C ARG A 26 16.91 -30.94 -1.10
N GLU A 27 18.09 -30.47 -0.73
CA GLU A 27 18.84 -30.98 0.41
C GLU A 27 18.09 -30.71 1.73
N TYR A 28 17.38 -29.59 1.80
CA TYR A 28 16.62 -29.19 2.99
C TYR A 28 15.18 -28.82 2.67
N GLU A 29 14.27 -29.00 3.64
CA GLU A 29 12.87 -28.55 3.51
C GLU A 29 12.77 -27.03 3.29
N SER A 30 13.74 -26.27 3.81
CA SER A 30 13.86 -24.82 3.62
C SER A 30 14.17 -24.41 2.17
N ASP A 31 14.68 -25.31 1.34
CA ASP A 31 15.04 -24.99 -0.05
C ASP A 31 13.80 -24.58 -0.85
N MET A 32 12.70 -25.33 -0.65
CA MET A 32 11.42 -25.00 -1.27
C MET A 32 10.88 -23.67 -0.76
N TYR A 33 11.03 -23.38 0.54
CA TYR A 33 10.61 -22.10 1.12
C TYR A 33 11.37 -20.94 0.46
N LEU A 34 12.70 -21.04 0.35
CA LEU A 34 13.54 -20.04 -0.29
C LEU A 34 13.18 -19.85 -1.77
N ILE A 35 12.97 -20.94 -2.52
CA ILE A 35 12.56 -20.88 -3.92
C ILE A 35 11.27 -20.06 -4.09
N TYR A 36 10.28 -20.26 -3.20
CA TYR A 36 9.03 -19.53 -3.26
C TYR A 36 9.19 -18.05 -2.90
N ILE A 37 9.98 -17.72 -1.88
CA ILE A 37 10.28 -16.31 -1.54
C ILE A 37 10.86 -15.59 -2.76
N VAL A 38 11.90 -16.15 -3.38
CA VAL A 38 12.57 -15.48 -4.51
C VAL A 38 11.64 -15.36 -5.72
N LYS A 39 10.84 -16.39 -6.03
CA LYS A 39 9.87 -16.33 -7.14
C LYS A 39 8.81 -15.27 -6.91
N ILE A 40 8.27 -15.17 -5.70
CA ILE A 40 7.25 -14.17 -5.36
C ILE A 40 7.86 -12.77 -5.38
N GLN A 41 9.05 -12.59 -4.81
CA GLN A 41 9.76 -11.31 -4.82
C GLN A 41 10.04 -10.84 -6.25
N ARG A 42 10.58 -11.72 -7.11
CA ARG A 42 10.84 -11.40 -8.53
C ARG A 42 9.56 -10.98 -9.27
N LEU A 43 8.42 -11.62 -8.97
CA LEU A 43 7.14 -11.23 -9.54
C LEU A 43 6.74 -9.81 -9.08
N CYS A 44 6.86 -9.52 -7.78
CA CYS A 44 6.58 -8.18 -7.24
C CYS A 44 7.49 -7.10 -7.86
N GLU A 45 8.77 -7.38 -8.05
CA GLU A 45 9.74 -6.49 -8.68
C GLU A 45 9.36 -6.20 -10.14
N ARG A 46 9.08 -7.24 -10.94
CA ARG A 46 8.67 -7.07 -12.35
C ARG A 46 7.35 -6.30 -12.50
N VAL A 47 6.42 -6.47 -11.57
CA VAL A 47 5.18 -5.66 -11.53
C VAL A 47 5.48 -4.21 -11.20
N ALA A 48 6.40 -3.95 -10.26
CA ALA A 48 6.81 -2.60 -9.89
C ALA A 48 7.55 -1.89 -11.04
N ASP A 49 8.48 -2.60 -11.69
CA ASP A 49 9.26 -2.12 -12.83
C ASP A 49 8.36 -1.78 -14.03
N LEU A 50 7.30 -2.57 -14.28
CA LEU A 50 6.33 -2.25 -15.33
C LEU A 50 5.58 -0.93 -15.06
N ARG A 51 5.45 -0.56 -13.77
CA ARG A 51 4.68 0.62 -13.33
C ARG A 51 5.55 1.85 -13.05
N SER A 52 6.85 1.69 -12.89
CA SER A 52 7.77 2.83 -12.80
C SER A 52 7.94 3.46 -14.19
N LYS A 53 7.91 4.79 -14.24
CA LYS A 53 8.12 5.54 -15.49
C LYS A 53 9.56 5.37 -16.02
N ASP A 54 10.51 5.04 -15.15
CA ASP A 54 11.93 4.90 -15.47
C ASP A 54 12.23 3.75 -16.47
N TYR A 55 11.36 2.74 -16.58
CA TYR A 55 11.52 1.64 -17.54
C TYR A 55 11.03 1.98 -18.96
N CYS A 56 10.45 3.17 -19.18
CA CYS A 56 9.98 3.61 -20.49
C CYS A 56 10.99 4.50 -21.21
N ASP A 57 11.88 5.19 -20.49
CA ASP A 57 12.70 6.25 -21.10
C ASP A 57 14.15 5.83 -21.43
N GLU A 58 14.72 4.80 -20.78
CA GLU A 58 16.18 4.61 -20.87
C GLU A 58 16.72 3.49 -21.78
N GLU A 59 15.97 2.44 -22.18
CA GLU A 59 16.69 1.26 -22.73
C GLU A 59 16.35 0.68 -24.10
N PHE A 60 15.30 1.05 -24.84
CA PHE A 60 15.16 0.50 -26.21
C PHE A 60 14.41 1.41 -27.18
N GLY A 61 15.15 1.91 -28.18
CA GLY A 61 14.57 2.46 -29.39
C GLY A 61 13.65 1.47 -30.09
N SER A 62 12.42 1.91 -30.36
CA SER A 62 11.65 1.58 -31.56
C SER A 62 11.47 0.11 -31.97
N VAL A 63 11.11 -0.81 -31.06
CA VAL A 63 10.55 -2.13 -31.43
C VAL A 63 9.35 -2.48 -30.55
N GLY A 64 8.30 -3.05 -31.16
CA GLY A 64 6.95 -3.24 -30.61
C GLY A 64 6.89 -3.94 -29.25
N ARG A 65 6.94 -3.13 -28.18
CA ARG A 65 6.65 -3.56 -26.81
C ARG A 65 5.18 -3.92 -26.71
N ALA A 66 4.87 -5.06 -26.10
CA ALA A 66 3.50 -5.46 -25.86
C ALA A 66 2.80 -4.43 -24.94
N PRO A 67 1.47 -4.25 -25.04
CA PRO A 67 0.75 -3.39 -24.12
C PRO A 67 0.93 -3.83 -22.67
N ALA A 68 0.93 -2.88 -21.73
CA ALA A 68 1.05 -3.18 -20.29
C ALA A 68 0.03 -4.23 -19.81
N SER A 69 -1.19 -4.23 -20.38
CA SER A 69 -2.22 -5.22 -20.09
C SER A 69 -1.80 -6.67 -20.42
N ALA A 70 -1.01 -6.88 -21.48
CA ALA A 70 -0.50 -8.20 -21.84
C ALA A 70 0.51 -8.72 -20.80
N TYR A 71 1.39 -7.85 -20.31
CA TYR A 71 2.30 -8.20 -19.21
C TYR A 71 1.54 -8.49 -17.91
N MET A 72 0.55 -7.68 -17.56
CA MET A 72 -0.30 -7.89 -16.39
C MET A 72 -1.07 -9.22 -16.44
N PHE A 73 -1.57 -9.60 -17.62
CA PHE A 73 -2.18 -10.92 -17.84
C PHE A 73 -1.16 -12.04 -17.59
N GLY A 74 0.06 -11.91 -18.12
CA GLY A 74 1.15 -12.85 -17.86
C GLY A 74 1.51 -12.98 -16.37
N PHE A 75 1.60 -11.87 -15.65
CA PHE A 75 1.85 -11.86 -14.20
C PHE A 75 0.73 -12.53 -13.41
N THR A 76 -0.52 -12.35 -13.81
CA THR A 76 -1.68 -13.01 -13.18
C THR A 76 -1.65 -14.53 -13.39
N ALA A 77 -1.29 -14.97 -14.60
CA ALA A 77 -1.11 -16.39 -14.90
C ALA A 77 0.08 -16.99 -14.13
N GLU A 78 1.20 -16.27 -14.04
CA GLU A 78 2.37 -16.66 -13.25
C GLU A 78 2.03 -16.78 -11.76
N PHE A 79 1.32 -15.80 -11.20
CA PHE A 79 0.82 -15.82 -9.82
C PHE A 79 -0.05 -17.05 -9.56
N SER A 80 -1.00 -17.33 -10.46
CA SER A 80 -1.89 -18.49 -10.35
C SER A 80 -1.11 -19.81 -10.39
N LYS A 81 -0.08 -19.89 -11.23
CA LYS A 81 0.81 -21.05 -11.31
C LYS A 81 1.63 -21.23 -10.02
N LEU A 82 2.15 -20.14 -9.44
CA LEU A 82 2.84 -20.19 -8.15
C LEU A 82 1.91 -20.67 -7.04
N GLN A 83 0.68 -20.18 -7.00
CA GLN A 83 -0.31 -20.59 -6.00
C GLN A 83 -0.68 -22.08 -6.14
N ALA A 84 -0.95 -22.55 -7.36
CA ALA A 84 -1.31 -23.94 -7.63
C ALA A 84 -0.14 -24.91 -7.36
N GLY A 85 1.08 -24.49 -7.71
CA GLY A 85 2.30 -25.29 -7.53
C GLY A 85 2.81 -25.36 -6.10
N MET A 86 2.29 -24.53 -5.18
CA MET A 86 2.81 -24.44 -3.81
C MET A 86 2.58 -25.75 -3.03
N PRO A 87 3.65 -26.36 -2.49
CA PRO A 87 3.55 -27.56 -1.65
C PRO A 87 2.63 -27.34 -0.43
N PRO A 88 1.85 -28.35 0.00
CA PRO A 88 0.94 -28.22 1.14
C PRO A 88 1.61 -27.76 2.45
N SER A 89 2.87 -28.16 2.67
CA SER A 89 3.69 -27.73 3.81
C SER A 89 3.90 -26.21 3.84
N LEU A 90 4.02 -25.58 2.67
CA LEU A 90 4.26 -24.14 2.54
C LEU A 90 2.98 -23.32 2.52
N ARG A 91 1.83 -23.90 2.13
CA ARG A 91 0.55 -23.18 2.03
C ARG A 91 0.08 -22.57 3.35
N HIS A 92 0.46 -23.17 4.47
CA HIS A 92 0.08 -22.71 5.80
C HIS A 92 1.12 -21.77 6.42
N ASN A 93 2.27 -21.58 5.78
CA ASN A 93 3.32 -20.71 6.31
C ASN A 93 2.84 -19.24 6.31
N PRO A 94 2.85 -18.56 7.48
CA PRO A 94 2.31 -17.20 7.61
C PRO A 94 3.05 -16.16 6.76
N HIS A 95 4.39 -16.29 6.65
CA HIS A 95 5.21 -15.37 5.87
C HIS A 95 5.00 -15.52 4.36
N LEU A 96 4.85 -16.75 3.86
CA LEU A 96 4.50 -16.96 2.45
C LEU A 96 3.09 -16.47 2.13
N LYS A 97 2.13 -16.64 3.05
CA LYS A 97 0.78 -16.12 2.86
C LYS A 97 0.80 -14.60 2.68
N ILE A 98 1.52 -13.86 3.53
CA ILE A 98 1.59 -12.41 3.41
C ILE A 98 2.35 -11.97 2.14
N GLN A 99 3.40 -12.69 1.73
CA GLN A 99 4.09 -12.42 0.47
C GLN A 99 3.20 -12.67 -0.75
N MET A 100 2.45 -13.77 -0.77
CA MET A 100 1.47 -14.06 -1.83
C MET A 100 0.35 -13.01 -1.86
N ALA A 101 -0.18 -12.62 -0.70
CA ALA A 101 -1.16 -11.55 -0.63
C ALA A 101 -0.59 -10.22 -1.15
N THR A 102 0.67 -9.93 -0.85
CA THR A 102 1.37 -8.74 -1.34
C THR A 102 1.52 -8.77 -2.86
N ALA A 103 1.92 -9.90 -3.44
CA ALA A 103 2.00 -10.06 -4.88
C ALA A 103 0.63 -9.87 -5.55
N ARG A 104 -0.45 -10.40 -4.96
CA ARG A 104 -1.81 -10.18 -5.44
C ARG A 104 -2.20 -8.71 -5.40
N LEU A 105 -1.90 -8.01 -4.30
CA LEU A 105 -2.16 -6.57 -4.16
C LEU A 105 -1.35 -5.74 -5.15
N ARG A 106 -0.08 -6.12 -5.41
CA ARG A 106 0.72 -5.49 -6.46
C ARG A 106 0.10 -5.72 -7.84
N ILE A 107 -0.35 -6.92 -8.16
CA ILE A 107 -1.00 -7.18 -9.46
C ILE A 107 -2.28 -6.34 -9.60
N HIS A 108 -3.09 -6.29 -8.54
CA HIS A 108 -4.38 -5.60 -8.51
C HIS A 108 -4.33 -4.36 -7.61
N GLU A 109 -3.45 -3.41 -7.95
CA GLU A 109 -3.42 -2.14 -7.21
C GLU A 109 -4.68 -1.33 -7.50
N PRO A 110 -5.16 -0.55 -6.51
CA PRO A 110 -6.16 0.48 -6.75
C PRO A 110 -5.75 1.38 -7.91
N PRO A 111 -6.65 1.65 -8.87
CA PRO A 111 -6.32 2.46 -10.03
C PRO A 111 -6.02 3.91 -9.62
N ASN A 112 -5.15 4.58 -10.38
CA ASN A 112 -4.95 6.02 -10.26
C ASN A 112 -6.16 6.75 -10.84
N ILE A 113 -6.54 7.86 -10.23
CA ILE A 113 -7.66 8.67 -10.69
C ILE A 113 -7.18 9.54 -11.84
N ASP A 114 -7.74 9.30 -13.03
CA ASP A 114 -7.60 10.17 -14.18
C ASP A 114 -8.92 10.27 -14.96
N ALA A 115 -8.96 11.17 -15.95
CA ALA A 115 -10.15 11.40 -16.78
C ALA A 115 -10.48 10.18 -17.66
N GLU A 116 -9.49 9.34 -18.00
CA GLU A 116 -9.66 8.15 -18.82
C GLU A 116 -10.35 7.02 -18.05
N LEU A 117 -9.98 6.85 -16.78
CA LEU A 117 -10.62 5.91 -15.84
C LEU A 117 -12.10 6.26 -15.68
N LEU A 118 -12.45 7.54 -15.51
CA LEU A 118 -13.85 7.95 -15.42
C LEU A 118 -14.64 7.62 -16.69
N ALA A 119 -14.09 7.92 -17.86
CA ALA A 119 -14.74 7.64 -19.14
C ALA A 119 -14.96 6.13 -19.33
N SER A 120 -13.97 5.32 -18.95
CA SER A 120 -14.06 3.86 -19.02
C SER A 120 -15.04 3.25 -18.01
N LEU A 121 -15.16 3.83 -16.80
CA LEU A 121 -16.12 3.40 -15.79
C LEU A 121 -17.55 3.74 -16.17
N SER A 122 -17.81 4.96 -16.64
CA SER A 122 -19.13 5.35 -17.15
C SER A 122 -19.57 4.37 -18.24
N LYS A 123 -18.68 4.09 -19.20
CA LYS A 123 -18.96 3.12 -20.26
C LYS A 123 -19.18 1.70 -19.73
N SER A 124 -18.39 1.25 -18.76
CA SER A 124 -18.50 -0.11 -18.18
C SER A 124 -19.80 -0.32 -17.40
N LEU A 125 -20.30 0.74 -16.76
CA LEU A 125 -21.57 0.69 -16.04
C LEU A 125 -22.77 0.73 -17.00
N ASP A 126 -22.63 1.43 -18.13
CA ASP A 126 -23.65 1.50 -19.19
C ASP A 126 -23.65 0.24 -20.08
N SER A 127 -22.49 -0.42 -20.25
CA SER A 127 -22.33 -1.60 -21.10
C SER A 127 -22.10 -2.87 -20.26
N PHE A 128 -23.17 -3.61 -19.96
CA PHE A 128 -23.08 -5.03 -19.60
C PHE A 128 -22.63 -5.85 -20.84
N SER A 129 -21.35 -5.77 -21.21
CA SER A 129 -20.79 -6.57 -22.31
C SER A 129 -19.65 -7.44 -21.78
N ALA A 130 -19.89 -8.76 -21.82
CA ALA A 130 -18.96 -9.78 -21.40
C ALA A 130 -17.82 -9.92 -22.42
N GLY A 131 -16.59 -9.52 -22.08
CA GLY A 131 -15.43 -9.89 -22.90
C GLY A 131 -14.16 -9.07 -22.74
N SER A 132 -14.22 -7.83 -22.24
CA SER A 132 -13.04 -7.06 -21.83
C SER A 132 -13.03 -6.95 -20.31
N THR A 133 -11.88 -7.14 -19.65
CA THR A 133 -11.71 -6.81 -18.23
C THR A 133 -12.12 -5.36 -18.03
N SER A 134 -13.35 -5.16 -17.57
CA SER A 134 -13.96 -3.85 -17.48
C SER A 134 -13.22 -3.05 -16.42
N ALA A 135 -13.26 -1.72 -16.52
CA ALA A 135 -12.69 -0.87 -15.47
C ALA A 135 -13.26 -1.27 -14.09
N LEU A 136 -14.53 -1.69 -14.04
CA LEU A 136 -15.20 -2.20 -12.86
C LEU A 136 -14.60 -3.51 -12.32
N ASP A 137 -14.22 -4.45 -13.19
CA ASP A 137 -13.52 -5.69 -12.77
C ASP A 137 -12.20 -5.37 -12.06
N ALA A 138 -11.47 -4.35 -12.52
CA ALA A 138 -10.25 -3.90 -11.86
C ALA A 138 -10.51 -3.37 -10.44
N PHE A 139 -11.64 -2.68 -10.20
CA PHE A 139 -12.05 -2.27 -8.86
C PHE A 139 -12.38 -3.47 -7.98
N TYR A 140 -13.13 -4.45 -8.49
CA TYR A 140 -13.44 -5.67 -7.74
C TYR A 140 -12.18 -6.45 -7.37
N GLN A 141 -11.24 -6.61 -8.30
CA GLN A 141 -9.98 -7.30 -8.01
C GLN A 141 -9.12 -6.53 -7.01
N SER A 142 -9.09 -5.20 -7.09
CA SER A 142 -8.34 -4.36 -6.14
C SER A 142 -8.93 -4.42 -4.73
N ASN A 143 -10.26 -4.34 -4.62
CA ASN A 143 -10.99 -4.50 -3.36
C ASN A 143 -10.69 -5.87 -2.74
N ALA A 144 -10.85 -6.94 -3.52
CA ALA A 144 -10.61 -8.30 -3.07
C ALA A 144 -9.15 -8.52 -2.64
N ALA A 145 -8.19 -7.93 -3.36
CA ALA A 145 -6.77 -8.02 -3.02
C ALA A 145 -6.44 -7.27 -1.72
N LEU A 146 -6.98 -6.07 -1.52
CA LEU A 146 -6.83 -5.30 -0.27
C LEU A 146 -7.41 -6.08 0.90
N LYS A 147 -8.66 -6.52 0.80
CA LYS A 147 -9.34 -7.32 1.82
C LYS A 147 -8.52 -8.54 2.20
N ALA A 148 -8.14 -9.35 1.22
CA ALA A 148 -7.36 -10.56 1.45
C ALA A 148 -6.01 -10.27 2.10
N TRP A 149 -5.36 -9.15 1.75
CA TRP A 149 -4.09 -8.75 2.37
C TRP A 149 -4.25 -8.41 3.85
N PHE A 150 -5.21 -7.55 4.20
CA PHE A 150 -5.43 -7.16 5.60
C PHE A 150 -5.94 -8.33 6.44
N ASP A 151 -6.85 -9.14 5.91
CA ASP A 151 -7.33 -10.35 6.58
C ASP A 151 -6.15 -11.32 6.85
N THR A 152 -5.21 -11.46 5.90
CA THR A 152 -4.01 -12.28 6.07
C THR A 152 -3.05 -11.71 7.12
N TRP A 153 -2.81 -10.40 7.11
CA TRP A 153 -1.95 -9.72 8.09
C TRP A 153 -2.50 -9.80 9.51
N LEU A 154 -3.80 -9.51 9.66
CA LEU A 154 -4.47 -9.53 10.96
C LEU A 154 -4.60 -10.95 11.54
N ALA A 155 -4.56 -11.97 10.69
CA ALA A 155 -4.53 -13.38 11.10
C ALA A 155 -3.14 -13.89 11.51
N LEU A 156 -2.08 -13.08 11.42
CA LEU A 156 -0.73 -13.49 11.81
C LEU A 156 -0.66 -13.77 13.33
N PRO A 157 -0.15 -14.95 13.74
CA PRO A 157 0.14 -15.24 15.14
C PRO A 157 1.17 -14.25 15.70
N LYS A 158 1.06 -13.90 16.98
CA LYS A 158 1.99 -12.97 17.65
C LYS A 158 3.46 -13.41 17.51
N ASP A 159 3.72 -14.71 17.60
CA ASP A 159 5.07 -15.27 17.50
C ASP A 159 5.72 -15.03 16.13
N SER A 160 4.91 -14.85 15.07
CA SER A 160 5.41 -14.56 13.72
C SER A 160 6.05 -13.17 13.61
N PHE A 161 5.86 -12.29 14.60
CA PHE A 161 6.45 -10.96 14.61
C PHE A 161 7.90 -10.95 15.14
N CYS A 162 8.32 -11.96 15.92
CA CYS A 162 9.67 -12.02 16.48
C CYS A 162 10.77 -12.16 15.41
N GLY A 163 10.47 -12.91 14.34
CA GLY A 163 11.39 -13.15 13.22
C GLY A 163 11.04 -12.37 11.96
N MET A 164 10.17 -11.37 12.05
CA MET A 164 9.69 -10.67 10.87
C MET A 164 10.81 -9.83 10.24
N THR A 165 11.08 -10.08 8.96
CA THR A 165 12.07 -9.31 8.21
C THR A 165 11.58 -7.89 7.92
N LEU A 166 12.52 -6.95 7.78
CA LEU A 166 12.21 -5.56 7.41
C LEU A 166 11.45 -5.49 6.06
N SER A 167 11.77 -6.37 5.11
CA SER A 167 11.03 -6.49 3.85
C SER A 167 9.56 -6.90 4.05
N THR A 168 9.27 -7.75 5.03
CA THR A 168 7.87 -8.11 5.34
C THR A 168 7.15 -6.93 6.00
N ALA A 169 7.82 -6.19 6.89
CA ALA A 169 7.27 -4.97 7.48
C ALA A 169 7.02 -3.87 6.43
N SER A 170 7.86 -3.75 5.41
CA SER A 170 7.66 -2.77 4.32
C SER A 170 6.43 -3.11 3.46
N HIS A 171 6.04 -4.38 3.35
CA HIS A 171 4.79 -4.77 2.71
C HIS A 171 3.56 -4.21 3.45
N MET A 172 3.61 -4.10 4.79
CA MET A 172 2.55 -3.43 5.56
C MET A 172 2.45 -1.96 5.23
N VAL A 173 3.58 -1.26 5.17
CA VAL A 173 3.60 0.16 4.77
C VAL A 173 2.98 0.32 3.39
N TYR A 174 3.37 -0.53 2.43
CA TYR A 174 2.81 -0.55 1.09
C TYR A 174 1.30 -0.81 1.08
N ALA A 175 0.81 -1.80 1.82
CA ALA A 175 -0.61 -2.11 1.88
C ALA A 175 -1.45 -0.99 2.52
N VAL A 176 -0.93 -0.34 3.57
CA VAL A 176 -1.55 0.85 4.17
C VAL A 176 -1.62 1.98 3.14
N MET A 177 -0.56 2.22 2.36
CA MET A 177 -0.61 3.20 1.27
C MET A 177 -1.67 2.86 0.22
N MET A 178 -1.78 1.59 -0.18
CA MET A 178 -2.81 1.16 -1.13
C MET A 178 -4.22 1.30 -0.55
N LEU A 179 -4.41 1.00 0.73
CA LEU A 179 -5.70 1.18 1.40
C LEU A 179 -6.08 2.66 1.48
N SER A 180 -5.13 3.55 1.75
CA SER A 180 -5.37 4.99 1.71
C SER A 180 -5.75 5.47 0.31
N ARG A 181 -5.07 4.99 -0.75
CA ARG A 181 -5.47 5.27 -2.15
C ARG A 181 -6.88 4.76 -2.43
N TRP A 182 -7.23 3.56 -1.96
CA TRP A 182 -8.58 3.02 -2.08
C TRP A 182 -9.62 3.89 -1.37
N ALA A 183 -9.31 4.34 -0.16
CA ALA A 183 -10.21 5.19 0.61
C ALA A 183 -10.52 6.50 -0.11
N TRP A 184 -9.56 7.05 -0.85
CA TRP A 184 -9.81 8.24 -1.67
C TRP A 184 -10.91 8.00 -2.71
N LEU A 185 -10.95 6.79 -3.30
CA LEU A 185 -11.93 6.36 -4.30
C LEU A 185 -13.29 6.02 -3.67
N ALA A 186 -13.28 5.31 -2.54
CA ALA A 186 -14.46 4.61 -2.01
C ALA A 186 -15.03 5.19 -0.71
N SER A 187 -14.41 6.23 -0.11
CA SER A 187 -14.95 6.81 1.14
C SER A 187 -16.31 7.48 0.89
N ARG A 188 -17.32 7.09 1.69
CA ARG A 188 -18.52 7.91 1.86
C ARG A 188 -18.09 9.25 2.42
N GLY A 189 -18.69 10.34 1.92
CA GLY A 189 -18.74 11.58 2.68
C GLY A 189 -19.45 11.23 3.99
N THR A 190 -18.68 11.01 5.05
CA THR A 190 -19.27 10.85 6.37
C THR A 190 -19.75 12.25 6.71
N HIS A 191 -21.07 12.42 6.86
CA HIS A 191 -21.64 13.67 7.36
C HIS A 191 -20.83 14.10 8.60
N PRO A 192 -20.52 15.39 8.76
CA PRO A 192 -19.81 15.85 9.93
C PRO A 192 -20.68 15.52 11.15
N SER A 193 -20.30 14.50 11.92
CA SER A 193 -20.80 14.36 13.29
C SER A 193 -20.31 15.57 14.06
N ILE A 194 -21.21 16.53 14.20
CA ILE A 194 -21.08 17.66 15.10
C ILE A 194 -20.94 17.04 16.50
N LEU A 195 -19.88 17.44 17.21
CA LEU A 195 -19.48 17.01 18.57
C LEU A 195 -18.57 15.76 18.67
N GLN A 196 -17.35 15.84 18.14
CA GLN A 196 -16.22 15.21 18.80
C GLN A 196 -15.04 16.17 18.80
N ALA A 197 -14.45 16.39 19.98
CA ALA A 197 -13.24 17.19 20.15
C ALA A 197 -12.18 16.73 19.15
N ASP A 198 -11.45 17.68 18.56
CA ASP A 198 -10.41 17.38 17.57
C ASP A 198 -9.46 16.30 18.12
N PRO A 199 -9.28 15.17 17.41
CA PRO A 199 -8.33 14.15 17.84
C PRO A 199 -6.93 14.78 17.83
N VAL A 200 -6.27 14.71 18.99
CA VAL A 200 -4.90 15.19 19.19
C VAL A 200 -4.00 14.57 18.12
N ASP A 201 -3.29 15.41 17.38
CA ASP A 201 -2.34 14.99 16.36
C ASP A 201 -1.05 14.49 17.04
N PRO A 202 -0.73 13.19 16.99
CA PRO A 202 0.51 12.68 17.56
C PRO A 202 1.74 13.16 16.77
N SER A 203 1.59 13.86 15.63
CA SER A 203 2.74 14.43 14.90
C SER A 203 3.45 15.58 15.64
N GLN A 204 2.86 16.11 16.72
CA GLN A 204 3.53 17.10 17.60
C GLN A 204 4.74 16.47 18.29
N ASP A 205 4.65 15.19 18.66
CA ASP A 205 5.78 14.39 19.09
C ASP A 205 6.43 13.76 17.86
N ASN A 206 7.56 14.30 17.41
CA ASN A 206 8.24 13.83 16.21
C ASN A 206 8.55 12.31 16.33
N PRO A 207 7.86 11.41 15.60
CA PRO A 207 8.03 9.96 15.76
C PRO A 207 9.40 9.48 15.29
N ASN A 208 10.17 10.35 14.62
CA ASN A 208 11.56 10.06 14.27
C ASN A 208 12.52 10.21 15.46
N VAL A 209 12.07 10.78 16.59
CA VAL A 209 12.85 10.81 17.85
C VAL A 209 13.02 9.39 18.41
N ALA A 210 11.99 8.53 18.30
CA ALA A 210 12.11 7.13 18.69
C ALA A 210 13.12 6.37 17.80
N LEU A 211 13.11 6.63 16.48
CA LEU A 211 14.11 6.12 15.54
C LEU A 211 15.53 6.60 15.90
N ALA A 212 15.69 7.89 16.19
CA ALA A 212 16.97 8.47 16.60
C ALA A 212 17.45 7.91 17.95
N ALA A 213 16.54 7.63 18.89
CA ALA A 213 16.86 7.02 20.17
C ALA A 213 17.29 5.54 20.02
N ILE A 214 16.63 4.79 19.13
CA ILE A 214 17.01 3.41 18.79
C ILE A 214 18.36 3.39 18.08
N GLU A 215 18.59 4.31 17.13
CA GLU A 215 19.85 4.44 16.39
C GLU A 215 21.01 4.85 17.31
N ALA A 216 20.77 5.76 18.27
CA ALA A 216 21.74 6.13 19.30
C ALA A 216 22.06 4.98 20.28
N ALA A 217 21.08 4.10 20.57
CA ALA A 217 21.30 2.93 21.42
C ALA A 217 22.14 1.84 20.71
N ILE A 218 22.08 1.76 19.38
CA ILE A 218 22.82 0.77 18.58
C ILE A 218 24.27 1.22 18.29
N SER A 219 24.55 2.53 18.32
CA SER A 219 25.88 3.11 18.04
C SER A 219 26.24 4.22 19.04
N PRO A 220 26.91 3.92 20.16
CA PRO A 220 27.18 4.88 21.23
C PRO A 220 28.17 6.01 20.88
N ASN A 221 28.74 6.02 19.67
CA ASN A 221 29.76 6.98 19.23
C ASN A 221 29.31 7.93 18.11
N THR A 222 28.03 7.93 17.72
CA THR A 222 27.54 8.86 16.68
C THR A 222 26.89 10.07 17.35
N PRO A 223 27.41 11.30 17.18
CA PRO A 223 26.77 12.48 17.76
C PRO A 223 25.38 12.67 17.14
N ALA A 224 24.37 12.89 17.98
CA ALA A 224 23.01 13.20 17.56
C ALA A 224 22.99 14.55 16.80
N SER A 225 23.17 14.49 15.49
CA SER A 225 23.02 15.66 14.62
C SER A 225 21.54 15.96 14.41
N SER A 226 21.01 16.86 15.22
CA SER A 226 19.79 17.61 14.93
C SER A 226 20.07 18.62 13.80
N SER A 227 20.30 18.14 12.59
CA SER A 227 20.40 19.00 11.40
C SER A 227 19.19 18.77 10.51
N SER A 228 18.30 19.76 10.49
CA SER A 228 17.30 19.93 9.45
C SER A 228 17.97 19.78 8.07
N PRO A 229 17.43 18.97 7.15
CA PRO A 229 18.05 18.82 5.83
C PRO A 229 18.02 20.15 5.07
N PRO A 230 19.12 20.54 4.41
CA PRO A 230 19.17 21.73 3.58
C PRO A 230 18.29 21.52 2.34
N ALA A 231 17.54 22.55 1.97
CA ALA A 231 16.75 22.59 0.75
C ALA A 231 17.65 22.49 -0.47
N ALA A 232 17.69 21.33 -1.15
CA ALA A 232 18.30 21.23 -2.47
C ALA A 232 17.74 20.06 -3.31
N SER A 233 17.47 20.42 -4.57
CA SER A 233 17.11 19.62 -5.75
C SER A 233 15.66 19.09 -5.82
N LYS A 234 14.93 19.63 -6.81
CA LYS A 234 13.65 19.14 -7.32
C LYS A 234 13.86 17.76 -7.95
N GLY A 235 13.96 16.74 -7.11
CA GLY A 235 13.76 15.34 -7.50
C GLY A 235 12.32 14.98 -7.16
N ASN A 236 11.53 14.64 -8.18
CA ASN A 236 10.11 14.34 -7.99
C ASN A 236 9.92 13.24 -6.96
N SER A 237 9.11 13.56 -5.98
CA SER A 237 8.58 12.68 -4.97
C SER A 237 7.93 11.38 -5.46
N PRO A 238 8.21 10.14 -4.99
CA PRO A 238 7.22 9.06 -5.15
C PRO A 238 5.89 9.39 -4.44
N TRP A 239 5.91 10.38 -3.55
CA TRP A 239 4.81 10.91 -2.76
C TRP A 239 4.23 12.22 -3.30
N GLU A 240 4.69 12.73 -4.46
CA GLU A 240 3.96 13.80 -5.16
C GLU A 240 2.71 13.22 -5.80
N THR A 241 1.69 13.05 -4.96
CA THR A 241 0.32 13.22 -5.43
C THR A 241 0.26 14.68 -5.83
N THR A 242 0.37 14.94 -7.13
CA THR A 242 0.25 16.26 -7.72
C THR A 242 -0.90 16.99 -7.04
N LEU A 243 -0.62 18.16 -6.47
CA LEU A 243 -1.64 19.05 -5.91
C LEU A 243 -2.87 19.10 -6.84
N PRO A 244 -4.08 19.18 -6.27
CA PRO A 244 -5.29 18.76 -6.95
C PRO A 244 -5.46 19.55 -8.23
N ASP A 245 -5.54 18.82 -9.35
CA ASP A 245 -6.11 19.35 -10.57
C ASP A 245 -7.45 20.00 -10.21
N LYS A 246 -7.77 21.17 -10.78
CA LYS A 246 -8.94 21.98 -10.39
C LYS A 246 -10.27 21.21 -10.52
N ASN A 247 -10.26 20.10 -11.25
CA ASN A 247 -11.40 19.23 -11.50
C ASN A 247 -11.40 17.93 -10.66
N LEU A 248 -10.32 17.62 -9.93
CA LEU A 248 -10.17 16.37 -9.16
C LEU A 248 -11.28 16.17 -8.10
N PRO A 249 -11.73 17.18 -7.35
CA PRO A 249 -12.83 17.01 -6.39
C PRO A 249 -14.14 16.58 -7.03
N GLN A 250 -14.45 17.11 -8.22
CA GLN A 250 -15.68 16.78 -8.97
C GLN A 250 -15.60 15.37 -9.58
N VAL A 251 -14.45 15.02 -10.14
CA VAL A 251 -14.13 13.68 -10.64
C VAL A 251 -14.30 12.63 -9.54
N LEU A 252 -13.79 12.91 -8.35
CA LEU A 252 -13.94 12.06 -7.18
C LEU A 252 -15.39 11.95 -6.69
N ALA A 253 -16.14 13.05 -6.68
CA ALA A 253 -17.55 13.04 -6.28
C ALA A 253 -18.40 12.18 -7.22
N ALA A 254 -18.22 12.32 -8.54
CA ALA A 254 -18.90 11.51 -9.54
C ALA A 254 -18.54 10.02 -9.42
N LEU A 255 -17.25 9.71 -9.25
CA LEU A 255 -16.78 8.35 -9.04
C LEU A 255 -17.37 7.72 -7.77
N ARG A 256 -17.39 8.45 -6.65
CA ARG A 256 -17.97 8.00 -5.38
C ARG A 256 -19.46 7.73 -5.52
N ALA A 257 -20.20 8.60 -6.20
CA ALA A 257 -21.63 8.40 -6.45
C ALA A 257 -21.84 7.09 -7.22
N GLN A 258 -21.05 6.83 -8.27
CA GLN A 258 -21.13 5.59 -9.04
C GLN A 258 -20.75 4.36 -8.20
N LEU A 259 -19.64 4.39 -7.46
CA LEU A 259 -19.19 3.28 -6.63
C LEU A 259 -20.14 3.00 -5.45
N SER A 260 -20.84 4.02 -4.92
CA SER A 260 -21.80 3.85 -3.84
C SER A 260 -23.01 3.00 -4.22
N THR A 261 -23.24 2.78 -5.52
CA THR A 261 -24.27 1.86 -6.03
C THR A 261 -23.86 0.38 -5.91
N GLN A 262 -22.59 0.09 -5.59
CA GLN A 262 -22.02 -1.25 -5.53
C GLN A 262 -21.57 -1.58 -4.08
N PRO A 263 -22.41 -2.24 -3.27
CA PRO A 263 -22.09 -2.49 -1.86
C PRO A 263 -20.88 -3.41 -1.66
N ASP A 264 -20.61 -4.31 -2.60
CA ASP A 264 -19.49 -5.26 -2.54
C ASP A 264 -18.11 -4.60 -2.70
N LEU A 265 -18.06 -3.34 -3.16
CA LEU A 265 -16.84 -2.55 -3.26
C LEU A 265 -16.55 -1.73 -1.98
N MET A 266 -17.40 -1.83 -0.96
CA MET A 266 -17.23 -1.09 0.28
C MET A 266 -16.23 -1.80 1.21
N LEU A 267 -15.16 -1.08 1.55
CA LEU A 267 -14.18 -1.49 2.55
C LEU A 267 -14.28 -0.52 3.73
N ASP A 268 -14.44 -1.06 4.94
CA ASP A 268 -14.30 -0.26 6.16
C ASP A 268 -12.81 -0.01 6.43
N VAL A 269 -12.29 1.01 5.74
CA VAL A 269 -10.89 1.41 5.85
C VAL A 269 -10.55 1.80 7.29
N GLY A 270 -11.48 2.44 8.00
CA GLY A 270 -11.28 2.88 9.39
C GLY A 270 -11.08 1.68 10.31
N ASP A 271 -11.96 0.68 10.21
CA ASP A 271 -11.88 -0.57 10.98
C ASP A 271 -10.58 -1.34 10.70
N TYR A 272 -10.19 -1.50 9.43
CA TYR A 272 -8.93 -2.16 9.07
C TYR A 272 -7.72 -1.46 9.68
N LEU A 273 -7.63 -0.13 9.55
CA LEU A 273 -6.52 0.63 10.13
C LEU A 273 -6.50 0.56 11.66
N ASN A 274 -7.67 0.64 12.31
CA ASN A 274 -7.78 0.50 13.77
C ASN A 274 -7.34 -0.89 14.24
N LYS A 275 -7.75 -1.96 13.54
CA LYS A 275 -7.32 -3.34 13.84
C LYS A 275 -5.81 -3.52 13.69
N VAL A 276 -5.21 -2.94 12.65
CA VAL A 276 -3.74 -2.98 12.47
C VAL A 276 -3.05 -2.24 13.62
N ILE A 277 -3.50 -1.04 13.99
CA ILE A 277 -2.95 -0.27 15.11
C ILE A 277 -3.02 -1.09 16.41
N ALA A 278 -4.19 -1.66 16.72
CA ALA A 278 -4.40 -2.46 17.91
C ALA A 278 -3.51 -3.71 17.95
N GLN A 279 -3.35 -4.41 16.81
CA GLN A 279 -2.48 -5.58 16.71
C GLN A 279 -1.02 -5.20 17.00
N LEU A 280 -0.52 -4.12 16.38
CA LEU A 280 0.85 -3.65 16.57
C LEU A 280 1.12 -3.23 18.03
N GLN A 281 0.18 -2.55 18.68
CA GLN A 281 0.28 -2.20 20.10
C GLN A 281 0.26 -3.44 21.00
N ALA A 282 -0.58 -4.44 20.70
CA ALA A 282 -0.63 -5.68 21.45
C ALA A 282 0.66 -6.51 21.32
N ILE A 283 1.36 -6.40 20.19
CA ILE A 283 2.67 -7.03 19.96
C ILE A 283 3.77 -6.29 20.72
N ASP A 284 3.76 -4.95 20.71
CA ASP A 284 4.70 -4.15 21.51
C ASP A 284 4.59 -4.48 23.00
N ALA A 285 3.36 -4.54 23.54
CA ALA A 285 3.10 -4.93 24.92
C ALA A 285 3.60 -6.35 25.23
N ALA A 286 3.37 -7.32 24.34
CA ALA A 286 3.86 -8.69 24.52
C ALA A 286 5.40 -8.76 24.54
N PHE A 287 6.08 -7.95 23.72
CA PHE A 287 7.54 -7.87 23.76
C PHE A 287 8.06 -7.17 25.02
N GLN A 288 7.35 -6.17 25.52
CA GLN A 288 7.67 -5.52 26.79
C GLN A 288 7.60 -6.50 27.95
N GLU A 289 6.58 -7.35 28.00
CA GLU A 289 6.43 -8.41 29.02
C GLU A 289 7.54 -9.47 28.95
N MET A 290 8.06 -9.75 27.76
CA MET A 290 9.18 -10.70 27.56
C MET A 290 10.57 -10.05 27.71
N SER A 291 10.64 -8.74 27.90
CA SER A 291 11.91 -8.02 28.04
C SER A 291 12.59 -8.39 29.36
N ILE A 292 13.90 -8.71 29.27
CA ILE A 292 14.76 -8.95 30.44
C ILE A 292 15.44 -7.65 30.89
N ASP A 293 15.36 -6.59 30.07
CA ASP A 293 15.94 -5.29 30.38
C ASP A 293 15.10 -4.56 31.44
N GLU A 294 15.76 -4.11 32.52
CA GLU A 294 15.16 -3.35 33.61
C GLU A 294 15.06 -1.84 33.30
N GLY A 295 15.54 -1.41 32.12
CA GLY A 295 15.45 -0.03 31.65
C GLY A 295 14.03 0.46 31.32
N GLU A 296 13.90 1.78 31.17
CA GLU A 296 12.66 2.42 30.70
C GLU A 296 12.31 1.94 29.28
N TRP A 297 11.14 1.30 29.12
CA TRP A 297 10.68 0.82 27.82
C TRP A 297 10.41 1.99 26.86
N ARG A 298 11.22 2.12 25.80
CA ARG A 298 11.11 3.20 24.81
C ARG A 298 10.22 2.87 23.61
N GLY A 299 9.49 1.75 23.66
CA GLY A 299 8.72 1.24 22.53
C GLY A 299 9.63 0.62 21.46
N ASN A 300 9.12 -0.38 20.74
CA ASN A 300 9.83 -1.03 19.64
C ASN A 300 9.30 -0.61 18.25
N ILE A 301 9.79 -1.28 17.19
CA ILE A 301 9.39 -1.02 15.81
C ILE A 301 7.87 -1.11 15.58
N TRP A 302 7.15 -1.89 16.39
CA TRP A 302 5.71 -2.08 16.29
C TRP A 302 4.93 -0.91 16.90
N SER A 303 5.37 -0.32 18.01
CA SER A 303 4.77 0.92 18.54
C SER A 303 4.98 2.11 17.59
N LEU A 304 6.17 2.20 16.98
CA LEU A 304 6.42 3.16 15.90
C LEU A 304 5.51 2.90 14.69
N GLY A 305 5.37 1.64 14.27
CA GLY A 305 4.47 1.23 13.20
C GLY A 305 3.03 1.65 13.47
N ALA A 306 2.51 1.37 14.67
CA ALA A 306 1.18 1.78 15.10
C ALA A 306 0.98 3.30 14.99
N THR A 307 1.98 4.07 15.42
CA THR A 307 1.98 5.53 15.33
C THR A 307 1.92 6.03 13.89
N LYS A 308 2.74 5.44 12.99
CA LYS A 308 2.75 5.80 11.56
C LYS A 308 1.42 5.46 10.88
N VAL A 309 0.81 4.31 11.20
CA VAL A 309 -0.52 3.94 10.71
C VAL A 309 -1.58 4.90 11.22
N LYS A 310 -1.52 5.32 12.49
CA LYS A 310 -2.44 6.32 13.06
C LYS A 310 -2.32 7.68 12.37
N ILE A 311 -1.10 8.13 12.09
CA ILE A 311 -0.86 9.36 11.32
C ILE A 311 -1.46 9.25 9.91
N ALA A 312 -1.28 8.12 9.22
CA ALA A 312 -1.89 7.89 7.91
C ALA A 312 -3.42 7.97 7.96
N GLN A 313 -4.04 7.35 8.97
CA GLN A 313 -5.49 7.42 9.21
C GLN A 313 -5.97 8.87 9.41
N LEU A 314 -5.34 9.63 10.31
CA LEU A 314 -5.73 11.02 10.58
C LEU A 314 -5.57 11.94 9.37
N ARG A 315 -4.51 11.74 8.58
CA ARG A 315 -4.31 12.47 7.31
C ARG A 315 -5.44 12.20 6.33
N GLN A 316 -5.86 10.94 6.22
CA GLN A 316 -6.96 10.53 5.35
C GLN A 316 -8.29 11.16 5.78
N GLU A 317 -8.59 11.16 7.09
CA GLU A 317 -9.80 11.80 7.64
C GLU A 317 -9.83 13.31 7.39
N ARG A 318 -8.72 14.02 7.65
CA ARG A 318 -8.61 15.46 7.39
C ARG A 318 -8.85 15.80 5.93
N TRP A 319 -8.27 15.02 5.02
CA TRP A 319 -8.45 15.24 3.59
C TRP A 319 -9.89 14.96 3.15
N SER A 320 -10.52 13.90 3.67
CA SER A 320 -11.94 13.63 3.40
C SER A 320 -12.85 14.79 3.82
N LYS A 321 -12.58 15.40 4.99
CA LYS A 321 -13.30 16.60 5.46
C LYS A 321 -13.10 17.80 4.53
N MET A 322 -11.87 18.03 4.07
CA MET A 322 -11.53 19.13 3.15
C MET A 322 -12.24 19.00 1.80
N VAL A 323 -12.28 17.79 1.23
CA VAL A 323 -12.97 17.53 -0.04
C VAL A 323 -14.49 17.74 0.11
N ALA A 324 -15.08 17.28 1.22
CA ALA A 324 -16.50 17.49 1.51
C ALA A 324 -16.85 18.98 1.62
N ALA A 325 -16.02 19.76 2.32
CA ALA A 325 -16.23 21.21 2.46
C ALA A 325 -16.14 21.95 1.10
N GLN A 326 -15.26 21.52 0.20
CA GLN A 326 -15.13 22.13 -1.13
C GLN A 326 -16.30 21.81 -2.06
N THR A 327 -16.93 20.64 -1.93
CA THR A 327 -18.16 20.32 -2.64
C THR A 327 -19.35 21.15 -2.14
N GLU A 328 -19.46 21.38 -0.83
CA GLU A 328 -20.56 22.15 -0.23
C GLU A 328 -20.49 23.66 -0.54
N VAL A 329 -19.29 24.25 -0.61
CA VAL A 329 -19.11 25.70 -0.87
C VAL A 329 -19.48 26.08 -2.32
N ARG A 330 -19.48 25.14 -3.26
CA ARG A 330 -19.72 25.42 -4.69
C ARG A 330 -21.14 25.09 -5.17
N GLU A 331 -21.88 24.22 -4.48
CA GLU A 331 -23.32 24.03 -4.73
C GLU A 331 -24.17 25.31 -4.61
N PRO A 332 -23.92 26.27 -3.69
CA PRO A 332 -24.71 27.50 -3.60
C PRO A 332 -24.49 28.48 -4.76
N GLU A 333 -23.41 28.36 -5.55
CA GLU A 333 -23.18 29.24 -6.70
C GLU A 333 -23.99 28.82 -7.94
N THR A 334 -24.42 27.56 -8.01
CA THR A 334 -25.17 27.03 -9.17
C THR A 334 -26.69 27.30 -9.11
N GLN A 335 -27.23 27.71 -7.96
CA GLN A 335 -28.67 28.00 -7.81
C GLN A 335 -29.06 29.49 -7.98
N VAL A 336 -28.11 30.42 -8.08
CA VAL A 336 -28.43 31.86 -8.14
C VAL A 336 -28.57 32.41 -9.57
N GLY A 337 -28.20 31.64 -10.61
CA GLY A 337 -28.27 32.08 -12.01
C GLY A 337 -29.61 31.89 -12.73
N GLY A 338 -30.60 31.21 -12.12
CA GLY A 338 -31.83 30.76 -12.78
C GLY A 338 -33.09 31.58 -12.52
N ALA A 339 -33.00 32.71 -11.82
CA ALA A 339 -34.17 33.50 -11.42
C ALA A 339 -34.01 34.99 -11.78
N MET A 340 -33.82 35.31 -13.05
CA MET A 340 -34.18 36.63 -13.60
C MET A 340 -34.31 36.56 -15.13
N ARG A 341 -35.51 36.21 -15.60
CA ARG A 341 -36.10 36.68 -16.87
C ARG A 341 -37.61 36.52 -16.75
N GLY A 342 -38.24 37.54 -16.18
CA GLY A 342 -39.64 37.91 -16.42
C GLY A 342 -39.66 39.10 -17.35
#